data_AF-D4DA01-F1
#
_entry.id   AF-D4DA01-F1
#
_cell.length_a   1.000
_cell.length_b   1.000
_cell.length_c   1.000
_cell.angle_alpha   90.00
_cell.angle_beta   90.00
_cell.angle_gamma   90.00
#
_symmetry.space_group_name_H-M   'P 1'
#
loop_
_entity.id
_entity.type
_entity.pdbx_description
1 polymer ?
#
loop_
_entity_poly.entity_id
_entity_poly.type
_entity_poly.pdbx_seq_one_letter_code
_entity_poly.pdbx_strand_id
1 'polypeptide(L)'
;MNAALRRGTLRAALGAARRPADTAGPRRSAHSAAASFKWTDPLDAESLYTADELAIQDTARRYCQEQLAPRVLEAYRNEAYDPEILREMGSLGLLGATIQGYGCAGVSTVASGLITKEVERVDSGFRSGMSVQSSLIMTGIHEFGSEELKQRLLPQLAQGKLLGCFGLTEPNHGSDPGSMETVARPHPTKKGFFSLSGTKTWITNSPISDAFLVWAKLDGKIRGFVVERDQCPEGTLRTPAIKNKTALRASITGMIQMDNCPVPETNMFPEVTGLVGPFTCLNSARLGIAFGTMGALEDCISRAREYALERKQFKGNPLAKYQLVQKKLADAATDAAYGTLAAVQVARLKDEGKAVPEMISMIKRQNCDRALAGSRTLQEIFGGNAASDEYHIGRHVANLFVTQTYEGQSDIHSEFFTILLLIFTIIHANLLTIQTALYHIHFTIYHLHPPSTIFYQPSTVFIYSISLLFFYYLLLSSSLLYSTPIPIHLSAFTFSSLFLAFSSLSFSSPAKKHQQRRRTDLHDSPGFSRRYIKTSPCCLPRCQAASPSPSLVVPPLLAARRGKTRLSRNQLTPNPAIATEERKNSPPPERTRPRPPQVSLAPLPQTLHLQTAVMALKRINKELTDLGRSVSP
;
A
#
# COMPACT_ATOMS: atom_id res chain seq x y z
N MET A 1 -39.39 80.99 13.32
CA MET A 1 -40.45 79.96 13.21
C MET A 1 -39.93 78.74 13.94
N ASN A 2 -40.28 78.51 15.21
CA ASN A 2 -41.54 77.91 15.73
C ASN A 2 -41.52 76.38 15.50
N ALA A 3 -41.67 75.48 16.47
CA ALA A 3 -42.04 75.53 17.90
C ALA A 3 -41.07 74.61 18.72
N ALA A 4 -40.83 74.70 20.05
CA ALA A 4 -41.71 74.71 21.24
C ALA A 4 -42.55 73.41 21.39
N LEU A 5 -42.76 72.78 22.57
CA LEU A 5 -42.37 73.08 23.97
C LEU A 5 -42.60 71.84 24.90
N ARG A 6 -42.13 71.89 26.17
CA ARG A 6 -42.48 71.02 27.35
C ARG A 6 -41.93 69.58 27.31
N ARG A 7 -41.24 69.05 28.34
CA ARG A 7 -41.52 68.83 29.80
C ARG A 7 -42.42 67.62 30.07
N GLY A 8 -41.87 66.59 30.73
CA GLY A 8 -42.62 65.46 31.31
C GLY A 8 -41.71 64.47 32.04
N THR A 9 -41.61 64.56 33.37
CA THR A 9 -40.88 63.59 34.22
C THR A 9 -41.81 62.50 34.73
N LEU A 10 -41.45 61.23 34.53
CA LEU A 10 -42.08 60.08 35.18
C LEU A 10 -40.99 59.10 35.66
N ARG A 11 -41.17 58.55 36.86
CA ARG A 11 -40.11 57.83 37.60
C ARG A 11 -40.65 56.58 38.29
N ALA A 12 -40.65 55.47 37.55
CA ALA A 12 -40.73 54.09 38.07
C ALA A 12 -39.94 53.20 37.09
N ALA A 13 -38.79 52.59 37.41
CA ALA A 13 -38.47 51.66 38.50
C ALA A 13 -39.03 50.24 38.28
N LEU A 14 -38.24 49.40 37.58
CA LEU A 14 -38.28 47.93 37.62
C LEU A 14 -37.03 47.36 36.90
N GLY A 15 -36.58 46.16 37.26
CA GLY A 15 -35.67 45.34 36.44
C GLY A 15 -34.17 45.66 36.48
N ALA A 16 -33.50 45.46 37.63
CA ALA A 16 -32.03 45.51 37.69
C ALA A 16 -31.40 44.19 37.18
N ALA A 17 -30.88 44.19 35.96
CA ALA A 17 -30.09 43.08 35.40
C ALA A 17 -28.63 43.50 35.17
N ARG A 18 -27.76 43.27 36.17
CA ARG A 18 -26.31 43.41 35.99
C ARG A 18 -25.84 42.36 34.97
N ARG A 19 -25.40 42.79 33.79
CA ARG A 19 -24.49 41.95 32.97
C ARG A 19 -23.22 41.72 33.81
N PRO A 20 -22.69 40.49 33.88
CA PRO A 20 -21.35 40.30 34.42
C PRO A 20 -20.37 41.10 33.55
N ALA A 21 -19.43 41.79 34.18
CA ALA A 21 -18.31 42.36 33.45
C ALA A 21 -17.44 41.20 32.99
N ASP A 22 -17.27 41.01 31.68
CA ASP A 22 -16.31 40.04 31.16
C ASP A 22 -14.93 40.39 31.69
N THR A 23 -14.44 39.58 32.62
CA THR A 23 -13.07 39.63 33.10
C THR A 23 -12.18 39.16 31.95
N ALA A 24 -11.83 40.09 31.06
CA ALA A 24 -10.86 39.91 30.00
C ALA A 24 -9.48 39.66 30.64
N GLY A 25 -9.27 38.43 31.10
CA GLY A 25 -8.00 37.95 31.61
C GLY A 25 -6.90 38.24 30.57
N PRO A 26 -5.67 38.51 31.02
CA PRO A 26 -4.61 38.97 30.14
C PRO A 26 -4.46 37.98 28.98
N ARG A 27 -4.79 38.44 27.76
CA ARG A 27 -4.55 37.66 26.54
C ARG A 27 -3.08 37.31 26.55
N ARG A 28 -2.75 36.04 26.81
CA ARG A 28 -1.41 35.51 26.58
C ARG A 28 -1.17 35.58 25.08
N SER A 29 -0.65 36.71 24.62
CA SER A 29 0.10 36.81 23.38
C SER A 29 1.35 35.96 23.58
N ALA A 30 1.17 34.64 23.42
CA ALA A 30 2.25 33.70 23.33
C ALA A 30 3.01 34.02 22.04
N HIS A 31 3.93 34.97 22.14
CA HIS A 31 5.19 34.87 21.42
C HIS A 31 5.93 33.67 22.02
N SER A 32 5.46 32.47 21.64
CA SER A 32 6.37 31.34 21.49
C SER A 32 7.53 31.80 20.61
N ALA A 33 8.72 31.22 20.80
CA ALA A 33 9.79 31.38 19.82
C ALA A 33 9.21 31.01 18.45
N ALA A 34 9.20 31.96 17.51
CA ALA A 34 8.37 31.86 16.33
C ALA A 34 8.74 30.62 15.51
N ALA A 35 7.80 29.68 15.38
CA ALA A 35 8.03 28.41 14.72
C ALA A 35 8.48 28.65 13.27
N SER A 36 9.70 28.25 12.94
CA SER A 36 10.30 28.50 11.64
C SER A 36 9.85 27.44 10.65
N PHE A 37 9.26 27.85 9.53
CA PHE A 37 8.78 26.94 8.50
C PHE A 37 9.96 26.31 7.72
N LYS A 38 10.19 25.00 7.90
CA LYS A 38 11.13 24.20 7.11
C LYS A 38 10.50 23.87 5.76
N TRP A 39 10.97 24.46 4.65
CA TRP A 39 10.43 24.09 3.32
C TRP A 39 10.77 22.64 2.90
N THR A 40 11.81 22.05 3.49
CA THR A 40 12.24 20.65 3.29
C THR A 40 11.44 19.65 4.09
N ASP A 41 10.74 20.10 5.15
CA ASP A 41 9.81 19.29 5.94
C ASP A 41 8.60 20.17 6.35
N PRO A 42 7.66 20.43 5.40
CA PRO A 42 6.61 21.43 5.60
C PRO A 42 5.63 21.15 6.74
N LEU A 43 5.61 19.91 7.27
CA LEU A 43 4.69 19.45 8.30
C LEU A 43 5.41 18.88 9.53
N ASP A 44 6.73 19.12 9.64
CA ASP A 44 7.60 18.65 10.73
C ASP A 44 7.51 17.14 10.99
N ALA A 45 7.49 16.34 9.91
CA ALA A 45 7.48 14.88 9.95
C ALA A 45 8.67 14.29 10.73
N GLU A 46 9.81 14.98 10.77
CA GLU A 46 10.95 14.64 11.64
C GLU A 46 10.55 14.51 13.13
N SER A 47 9.53 15.24 13.59
CA SER A 47 9.03 15.17 14.98
C SER A 47 8.29 13.86 15.31
N LEU A 48 7.96 13.05 14.30
CA LEU A 48 7.28 11.76 14.44
C LEU A 48 8.24 10.56 14.42
N TYR A 49 9.54 10.80 14.27
CA TYR A 49 10.57 9.77 14.15
C TYR A 49 11.29 9.55 15.49
N THR A 50 11.74 8.32 15.74
CA THR A 50 12.63 8.04 16.88
C THR A 50 14.06 8.53 16.60
N ALA A 51 14.88 8.65 17.65
CA ALA A 51 16.30 8.98 17.48
C ALA A 51 17.03 7.94 16.60
N ASP A 52 16.67 6.66 16.74
CA ASP A 52 17.23 5.57 15.95
C ASP A 52 16.81 5.68 14.47
N GLU A 53 15.54 5.99 14.20
CA GLU A 53 15.02 6.20 12.83
C GLU A 53 15.71 7.36 12.12
N LEU A 54 15.97 8.47 12.84
CA LEU A 54 16.74 9.61 12.33
C LEU A 54 18.20 9.23 12.06
N ALA A 55 18.84 8.47 12.95
CA ALA A 55 20.22 8.00 12.78
C ALA A 55 20.38 7.00 11.62
N ILE A 56 19.38 6.12 11.43
CA ILE A 56 19.30 5.18 10.29
C ILE A 56 19.08 5.96 8.99
N GLN A 57 18.16 6.94 8.98
CA GLN A 57 17.92 7.79 7.81
C GLN A 57 19.17 8.57 7.41
N ASP A 58 19.87 9.17 8.37
CA ASP A 58 21.12 9.91 8.09
C ASP A 58 22.24 8.98 7.56
N THR A 59 22.36 7.77 8.12
CA THR A 59 23.33 6.78 7.64
C THR A 59 23.02 6.34 6.20
N ALA A 60 21.74 6.05 5.89
CA ALA A 60 21.29 5.76 4.53
C ALA A 60 21.51 6.96 3.60
N ARG A 61 21.21 8.18 4.04
CA ARG A 61 21.40 9.43 3.28
C ARG A 61 22.86 9.65 2.91
N ARG A 62 23.78 9.57 3.87
CA ARG A 62 25.23 9.72 3.63
C ARG A 62 25.72 8.73 2.59
N TYR A 63 25.41 7.44 2.76
CA TYR A 63 25.71 6.41 1.77
C TYR A 63 25.13 6.74 0.38
N CYS A 64 23.87 7.17 0.30
CA CYS A 64 23.23 7.51 -0.97
C CYS A 64 23.88 8.70 -1.67
N GLN A 65 24.26 9.76 -0.95
CA GLN A 65 24.90 10.94 -1.55
C GLN A 65 26.39 10.72 -1.87
N GLU A 66 27.11 9.94 -1.06
CA GLU A 66 28.55 9.69 -1.23
C GLU A 66 28.85 8.58 -2.25
N GLN A 67 28.03 7.52 -2.31
CA GLN A 67 28.29 6.34 -3.14
C GLN A 67 27.35 6.21 -4.35
N LEU A 68 26.04 6.41 -4.17
CA LEU A 68 25.07 6.15 -5.25
C LEU A 68 24.93 7.34 -6.21
N ALA A 69 24.85 8.57 -5.69
CA ALA A 69 24.65 9.77 -6.50
C ALA A 69 25.77 10.01 -7.55
N PRO A 70 27.06 9.73 -7.28
CA PRO A 70 28.10 9.81 -8.31
C PRO A 70 28.00 8.74 -9.40
N ARG A 71 27.48 7.54 -9.08
CA ARG A 71 27.37 6.41 -10.02
C ARG A 71 26.15 6.53 -10.95
N VAL A 72 25.09 7.22 -10.52
CA VAL A 72 23.75 7.14 -11.14
C VAL A 72 23.69 7.57 -12.62
N LEU A 73 24.45 8.58 -13.03
CA LEU A 73 24.36 9.14 -14.38
C LEU A 73 24.86 8.13 -15.43
N GLU A 74 26.06 7.58 -15.24
CA GLU A 74 26.62 6.59 -16.17
C GLU A 74 25.96 5.22 -16.02
N ALA A 75 25.50 4.83 -14.83
CA ALA A 75 24.68 3.63 -14.66
C ALA A 75 23.37 3.71 -15.48
N TYR A 76 22.72 4.88 -15.45
CA TYR A 76 21.48 5.13 -16.21
C TYR A 76 21.72 5.27 -17.72
N ARG A 77 22.83 5.90 -18.14
CA ARG A 77 23.21 5.99 -19.56
C ARG A 77 23.46 4.63 -20.17
N ASN A 78 24.29 3.81 -19.53
CA ASN A 78 24.84 2.59 -20.14
C ASN A 78 24.03 1.32 -19.84
N GLU A 79 22.92 1.42 -19.08
CA GLU A 79 22.19 0.26 -18.50
C GLU A 79 23.10 -0.66 -17.66
N ALA A 80 24.13 -0.08 -17.06
CA ALA A 80 25.15 -0.76 -16.29
C ALA A 80 24.81 -0.67 -14.79
N TYR A 81 24.22 -1.73 -14.24
CA TYR A 81 24.05 -1.88 -12.79
C TYR A 81 25.30 -2.50 -12.17
N ASP A 82 25.75 -1.93 -11.07
CA ASP A 82 26.89 -2.39 -10.28
C ASP A 82 26.38 -3.30 -9.13
N PRO A 83 26.69 -4.62 -9.13
CA PRO A 83 26.26 -5.52 -8.06
C PRO A 83 26.86 -5.20 -6.68
N GLU A 84 27.98 -4.47 -6.61
CA GLU A 84 28.63 -4.10 -5.35
C GLU A 84 27.74 -3.19 -4.49
N ILE A 85 26.81 -2.44 -5.12
CA ILE A 85 25.81 -1.59 -4.44
C ILE A 85 25.00 -2.37 -3.39
N LEU A 86 24.69 -3.65 -3.62
CA LEU A 86 23.97 -4.48 -2.64
C LEU A 86 24.90 -5.00 -1.53
N ARG A 87 26.18 -5.21 -1.81
CA ARG A 87 27.20 -5.58 -0.81
C ARG A 87 27.53 -4.43 0.12
N GLU A 88 27.67 -3.23 -0.43
CA GLU A 88 27.79 -1.98 0.31
C GLU A 88 26.56 -1.74 1.20
N MET A 89 25.34 -1.81 0.66
CA MET A 89 24.10 -1.74 1.46
C MET A 89 24.05 -2.81 2.56
N GLY A 90 24.49 -4.03 2.28
CA GLY A 90 24.51 -5.13 3.25
C GLY A 90 25.51 -4.91 4.39
N SER A 91 26.69 -4.37 4.09
CA SER A 91 27.70 -4.00 5.10
C SER A 91 27.23 -2.90 6.07
N LEU A 92 26.28 -2.08 5.63
CA LEU A 92 25.62 -1.03 6.42
C LEU A 92 24.32 -1.51 7.09
N GLY A 93 23.94 -2.79 6.96
CA GLY A 93 22.72 -3.35 7.54
C GLY A 93 21.41 -2.88 6.89
N LEU A 94 21.48 -2.27 5.70
CA LEU A 94 20.32 -1.69 5.01
C LEU A 94 19.44 -2.75 4.29
N LEU A 95 19.95 -3.97 4.11
CA LEU A 95 19.24 -5.07 3.47
C LEU A 95 18.45 -5.91 4.48
N GLY A 96 17.19 -6.21 4.16
CA GLY A 96 16.29 -6.97 5.03
C GLY A 96 16.03 -6.32 6.38
N ALA A 97 16.21 -4.99 6.50
CA ALA A 97 16.44 -4.30 7.77
C ALA A 97 15.39 -4.56 8.89
N THR A 98 14.13 -4.86 8.55
CA THR A 98 13.06 -5.17 9.53
C THR A 98 13.07 -6.60 10.06
N ILE A 99 13.87 -7.50 9.49
CA ILE A 99 13.96 -8.91 9.90
C ILE A 99 14.69 -8.97 11.25
N GLN A 100 14.14 -9.77 12.17
CA GLN A 100 14.71 -10.00 13.49
C GLN A 100 15.65 -11.22 13.45
N GLY A 101 16.87 -11.06 13.97
CA GLY A 101 17.89 -12.12 13.92
C GLY A 101 18.52 -12.30 12.52
N TYR A 102 19.12 -13.46 12.28
CA TYR A 102 19.78 -13.84 11.02
C TYR A 102 20.81 -12.83 10.47
N GLY A 103 21.41 -12.00 11.32
CA GLY A 103 22.33 -10.93 10.91
C GLY A 103 21.66 -9.71 10.25
N CYS A 104 20.32 -9.61 10.32
CA CYS A 104 19.56 -8.43 9.91
C CYS A 104 19.46 -7.42 11.07
N ALA A 105 19.13 -6.16 10.76
CA ALA A 105 19.21 -5.05 11.70
C ALA A 105 18.05 -4.95 12.72
N GLY A 106 16.93 -5.65 12.51
CA GLY A 106 15.79 -5.67 13.44
C GLY A 106 15.04 -4.33 13.63
N VAL A 107 15.12 -3.40 12.67
CA VAL A 107 14.60 -2.03 12.82
C VAL A 107 13.10 -1.90 12.52
N SER A 108 12.50 -0.77 12.89
CA SER A 108 11.07 -0.48 12.64
C SER A 108 10.72 -0.43 11.14
N THR A 109 9.44 -0.61 10.81
CA THR A 109 8.96 -0.42 9.43
C THR A 109 9.17 1.02 8.97
N VAL A 110 9.06 2.01 9.86
CA VAL A 110 9.35 3.42 9.53
C VAL A 110 10.83 3.61 9.18
N ALA A 111 11.77 3.04 9.95
CA ALA A 111 13.20 3.11 9.63
C ALA A 111 13.48 2.52 8.23
N SER A 112 12.92 1.35 7.93
CA SER A 112 13.03 0.71 6.61
C SER A 112 12.45 1.57 5.47
N GLY A 113 11.31 2.22 5.72
CA GLY A 113 10.74 3.20 4.80
C GLY A 113 11.64 4.42 4.58
N LEU A 114 12.29 4.94 5.63
CA LEU A 114 13.24 6.05 5.51
C LEU A 114 14.49 5.65 4.71
N ILE A 115 14.98 4.40 4.83
CA ILE A 115 16.04 3.88 3.95
C ILE A 115 15.59 3.90 2.49
N THR A 116 14.42 3.34 2.15
CA THR A 116 13.95 3.34 0.75
C THR A 116 13.69 4.76 0.22
N LYS A 117 13.30 5.70 1.08
CA LYS A 117 13.15 7.12 0.76
C LYS A 117 14.47 7.77 0.32
N GLU A 118 15.55 7.60 1.07
CA GLU A 118 16.86 8.18 0.71
C GLU A 118 17.51 7.48 -0.51
N VAL A 119 17.26 6.18 -0.73
CA VAL A 119 17.77 5.47 -1.92
C VAL A 119 17.03 5.90 -3.20
N GLU A 120 15.70 6.01 -3.18
CA GLU A 120 14.94 6.44 -4.37
C GLU A 120 15.02 7.96 -4.63
N ARG A 121 15.35 8.77 -3.61
CA ARG A 121 15.83 10.14 -3.80
C ARG A 121 17.05 10.20 -4.72
N VAL A 122 17.88 9.16 -4.79
CA VAL A 122 18.92 9.00 -5.83
C VAL A 122 18.37 8.35 -7.09
N ASP A 123 17.86 7.11 -7.04
CA ASP A 123 17.25 6.42 -8.20
C ASP A 123 16.29 5.28 -7.81
N SER A 124 15.12 5.23 -8.45
CA SER A 124 14.12 4.16 -8.30
C SER A 124 14.65 2.76 -8.66
N GLY A 125 15.64 2.66 -9.54
CA GLY A 125 16.30 1.42 -9.95
C GLY A 125 17.20 0.85 -8.87
N PHE A 126 18.02 1.69 -8.22
CA PHE A 126 18.79 1.28 -7.04
C PHE A 126 17.85 0.83 -5.90
N ARG A 127 16.77 1.57 -5.66
CA ARG A 127 15.72 1.16 -4.70
C ARG A 127 14.99 -0.11 -5.15
N SER A 128 14.81 -0.35 -6.45
CA SER A 128 14.22 -1.60 -6.98
C SER A 128 15.08 -2.82 -6.62
N GLY A 129 16.39 -2.77 -6.85
CA GLY A 129 17.30 -3.84 -6.44
C GLY A 129 17.28 -4.12 -4.93
N MET A 130 17.28 -3.06 -4.11
CA MET A 130 17.18 -3.12 -2.65
C MET A 130 15.84 -3.72 -2.17
N SER A 131 14.71 -3.29 -2.73
CA SER A 131 13.37 -3.83 -2.39
C SER A 131 13.22 -5.29 -2.80
N VAL A 132 13.79 -5.70 -3.93
CA VAL A 132 13.75 -7.10 -4.39
C VAL A 132 14.54 -8.00 -3.44
N GLN A 133 15.74 -7.57 -3.01
CA GLN A 133 16.54 -8.27 -2.00
C GLN A 133 15.78 -8.35 -0.66
N SER A 134 15.30 -7.21 -0.14
CA SER A 134 14.77 -7.10 1.23
C SER A 134 13.32 -7.54 1.38
N SER A 135 12.42 -6.94 0.61
CA SER A 135 10.98 -7.07 0.76
C SER A 135 10.38 -8.25 -0.01
N LEU A 136 11.10 -8.81 -0.97
CA LEU A 136 10.61 -9.92 -1.79
C LEU A 136 11.27 -11.26 -1.44
N ILE A 137 12.57 -11.44 -1.66
CA ILE A 137 13.23 -12.73 -1.36
C ILE A 137 13.52 -12.93 0.13
N MET A 138 14.13 -11.96 0.83
CA MET A 138 14.43 -12.12 2.26
C MET A 138 13.16 -12.19 3.10
N THR A 139 12.17 -11.32 2.85
CA THR A 139 10.85 -11.42 3.51
C THR A 139 10.19 -12.77 3.20
N GLY A 140 10.17 -13.21 1.93
CA GLY A 140 9.57 -14.50 1.57
C GLY A 140 10.18 -15.70 2.30
N ILE A 141 11.52 -15.74 2.43
CA ILE A 141 12.24 -16.78 3.18
C ILE A 141 11.98 -16.64 4.69
N HIS A 142 11.96 -15.42 5.24
CA HIS A 142 11.71 -15.17 6.67
C HIS A 142 10.31 -15.60 7.10
N GLU A 143 9.27 -15.23 6.35
CA GLU A 143 7.88 -15.57 6.68
C GLU A 143 7.55 -17.04 6.40
N PHE A 144 8.03 -17.61 5.28
CA PHE A 144 7.51 -18.88 4.75
C PHE A 144 8.55 -19.98 4.50
N GLY A 145 9.86 -19.69 4.62
CA GLY A 145 10.90 -20.71 4.54
C GLY A 145 10.90 -21.64 5.75
N SER A 146 11.50 -22.82 5.60
CA SER A 146 11.88 -23.64 6.76
C SER A 146 13.06 -22.99 7.52
N GLU A 147 13.31 -23.42 8.76
CA GLU A 147 14.38 -22.85 9.57
C GLU A 147 15.77 -23.07 8.93
N GLU A 148 15.97 -24.20 8.25
CA GLU A 148 17.18 -24.52 7.50
C GLU A 148 17.41 -23.53 6.35
N LEU A 149 16.34 -23.10 5.64
CA LEU A 149 16.44 -22.06 4.62
C LEU A 149 16.76 -20.70 5.23
N LYS A 150 16.14 -20.35 6.35
CA LYS A 150 16.36 -19.06 7.03
C LYS A 150 17.81 -18.92 7.50
N GLN A 151 18.31 -19.90 8.26
CA GLN A 151 19.68 -19.91 8.79
C GLN A 151 20.74 -19.94 7.68
N ARG A 152 20.48 -20.67 6.58
CA ARG A 152 21.43 -20.84 5.47
C ARG A 152 21.51 -19.63 4.54
N LEU A 153 20.40 -18.94 4.29
CA LEU A 153 20.31 -17.91 3.24
C LEU A 153 20.22 -16.48 3.78
N LEU A 154 19.42 -16.22 4.82
CA LEU A 154 19.18 -14.85 5.28
C LEU A 154 20.47 -14.11 5.70
N PRO A 155 21.43 -14.71 6.44
CA PRO A 155 22.68 -14.02 6.79
C PRO A 155 23.54 -13.64 5.58
N GLN A 156 23.46 -14.42 4.50
CA GLN A 156 24.25 -14.17 3.28
C GLN A 156 23.56 -13.14 2.35
N LEU A 157 22.23 -13.16 2.30
CA LEU A 157 21.41 -12.16 1.61
C LEU A 157 21.50 -10.79 2.32
N ALA A 158 21.47 -10.77 3.65
CA ALA A 158 21.62 -9.55 4.46
C ALA A 158 22.98 -8.86 4.23
N GLN A 159 24.05 -9.64 4.09
CA GLN A 159 25.41 -9.13 3.84
C GLN A 159 25.68 -8.78 2.37
N GLY A 160 24.70 -8.95 1.46
CA GLY A 160 24.91 -8.77 0.01
C GLY A 160 25.99 -9.71 -0.56
N LYS A 161 26.19 -10.87 0.07
CA LYS A 161 27.10 -11.93 -0.40
C LYS A 161 26.42 -12.83 -1.42
N LEU A 162 25.16 -13.18 -1.16
CA LEU A 162 24.23 -13.72 -2.15
C LEU A 162 23.29 -12.61 -2.61
N LEU A 163 23.04 -12.55 -3.91
CA LEU A 163 22.07 -11.65 -4.52
C LEU A 163 20.81 -12.43 -4.89
N GLY A 164 19.65 -11.82 -4.71
CA GLY A 164 18.37 -12.50 -4.84
C GLY A 164 17.37 -11.82 -5.76
N CYS A 165 16.44 -12.60 -6.32
CA CYS A 165 15.27 -12.09 -7.03
C CYS A 165 14.00 -12.93 -6.81
N PHE A 166 12.89 -12.42 -7.33
CA PHE A 166 11.53 -12.90 -7.05
C PHE A 166 10.78 -13.17 -8.36
N GLY A 167 10.62 -14.44 -8.70
CA GLY A 167 9.98 -14.91 -9.93
C GLY A 167 8.49 -15.14 -9.77
N LEU A 168 7.67 -14.09 -9.95
CA LEU A 168 6.20 -14.18 -9.97
C LEU A 168 5.63 -14.00 -11.39
N THR A 169 5.83 -12.81 -11.96
CA THR A 169 5.27 -12.34 -13.25
C THR A 169 5.76 -13.15 -14.45
N GLU A 170 4.87 -13.38 -15.42
CA GLU A 170 5.11 -14.16 -16.64
C GLU A 170 4.66 -13.38 -17.89
N PRO A 171 5.08 -13.76 -19.11
CA PRO A 171 4.70 -13.05 -20.34
C PRO A 171 3.18 -12.88 -20.52
N ASN A 172 2.40 -13.87 -20.08
CA ASN A 172 0.94 -13.87 -20.18
C ASN A 172 0.24 -13.41 -18.88
N HIS A 173 0.98 -13.28 -17.77
CA HIS A 173 0.44 -13.12 -16.41
C HIS A 173 1.15 -12.00 -15.63
N GLY A 174 0.65 -10.79 -15.82
CA GLY A 174 1.01 -9.58 -15.06
C GLY A 174 0.11 -9.35 -13.85
N SER A 175 -1.04 -8.68 -14.07
CA SER A 175 -2.00 -8.33 -13.01
C SER A 175 -2.77 -9.52 -12.44
N ASP A 176 -2.88 -10.62 -13.18
CA ASP A 176 -3.40 -11.91 -12.70
C ASP A 176 -2.27 -12.95 -12.57
N PRO A 177 -1.60 -13.02 -11.41
CA PRO A 177 -0.65 -14.08 -11.10
C PRO A 177 -1.33 -15.41 -10.70
N GLY A 178 -2.65 -15.45 -10.51
CA GLY A 178 -3.39 -16.68 -10.20
C GLY A 178 -3.38 -17.67 -11.38
N SER A 179 -3.50 -17.14 -12.60
CA SER A 179 -3.53 -17.94 -13.82
C SER A 179 -2.18 -18.52 -14.27
N MET A 180 -1.06 -18.18 -13.62
CA MET A 180 0.33 -18.54 -14.01
C MET A 180 0.55 -19.95 -14.61
N GLU A 181 1.43 -20.03 -15.61
CA GLU A 181 1.78 -21.22 -16.39
C GLU A 181 2.99 -21.99 -15.84
N THR A 182 3.90 -21.34 -15.08
CA THR A 182 5.07 -22.04 -14.50
C THR A 182 4.60 -23.14 -13.55
N VAL A 183 5.08 -24.36 -13.78
CA VAL A 183 4.70 -25.57 -13.04
C VAL A 183 5.89 -26.21 -12.35
N ALA A 184 5.63 -26.80 -11.19
CA ALA A 184 6.51 -27.74 -10.51
C ALA A 184 5.88 -29.13 -10.55
N ARG A 185 6.69 -30.16 -10.78
CA ARG A 185 6.30 -31.59 -10.74
C ARG A 185 7.36 -32.38 -9.97
N PRO A 186 7.06 -33.56 -9.39
CA PRO A 186 8.10 -34.45 -8.88
C PRO A 186 9.16 -34.75 -9.94
N HIS A 187 10.45 -34.71 -9.59
CA HIS A 187 11.53 -34.90 -10.56
C HIS A 187 11.58 -36.36 -11.03
N PRO A 188 11.59 -36.64 -12.35
CA PRO A 188 11.34 -37.98 -12.90
C PRO A 188 12.34 -39.05 -12.46
N THR A 189 13.56 -38.65 -12.09
CA THR A 189 14.67 -39.56 -11.75
C THR A 189 15.37 -39.27 -10.41
N LYS A 190 14.93 -38.26 -9.65
CA LYS A 190 15.57 -37.85 -8.38
C LYS A 190 14.52 -37.79 -7.27
N LYS A 191 14.66 -38.63 -6.25
CA LYS A 191 13.79 -38.60 -5.05
C LYS A 191 14.14 -37.38 -4.19
N GLY A 192 13.14 -36.74 -3.59
CA GLY A 192 13.32 -35.51 -2.80
C GLY A 192 13.64 -34.26 -3.64
N PHE A 193 13.26 -34.26 -4.93
CA PHE A 193 13.42 -33.13 -5.84
C PHE A 193 12.14 -32.87 -6.63
N PHE A 194 11.88 -31.60 -6.93
CA PHE A 194 10.94 -31.16 -7.95
C PHE A 194 11.69 -30.82 -9.25
N SER A 195 10.97 -30.84 -10.36
CA SER A 195 11.36 -30.31 -11.67
C SER A 195 10.45 -29.11 -11.98
N LEU A 196 11.05 -27.92 -12.13
CA LEU A 196 10.34 -26.68 -12.44
C LEU A 196 10.50 -26.35 -13.94
N SER A 197 9.38 -26.06 -14.61
CA SER A 197 9.37 -25.61 -16.01
C SER A 197 8.45 -24.42 -16.20
N GLY A 198 8.95 -23.38 -16.89
CA GLY A 198 8.20 -22.15 -17.16
C GLY A 198 9.12 -20.95 -17.44
N THR A 199 8.53 -19.76 -17.61
CA THR A 199 9.28 -18.52 -17.83
C THR A 199 8.67 -17.36 -17.05
N LYS A 200 9.49 -16.78 -16.17
CA LYS A 200 9.21 -15.50 -15.50
C LYS A 200 9.86 -14.35 -16.27
N THR A 201 9.25 -13.16 -16.27
CA THR A 201 9.74 -11.99 -17.02
C THR A 201 9.59 -10.69 -16.24
N TRP A 202 10.32 -9.65 -16.65
CA TRP A 202 10.48 -8.37 -15.93
C TRP A 202 11.02 -8.52 -14.50
N ILE A 203 11.87 -9.52 -14.28
CA ILE A 203 12.41 -9.84 -12.96
C ILE A 203 13.69 -9.02 -12.72
N THR A 204 13.61 -8.01 -11.85
CA THR A 204 14.78 -7.26 -11.35
C THR A 204 15.77 -8.20 -10.66
N ASN A 205 17.06 -7.89 -10.73
CA ASN A 205 18.20 -8.67 -10.26
C ASN A 205 18.45 -10.02 -10.98
N SER A 206 17.49 -10.65 -11.68
CA SER A 206 17.64 -12.06 -12.12
C SER A 206 18.91 -12.40 -12.94
N PRO A 207 19.48 -11.51 -13.78
CA PRO A 207 20.73 -11.80 -14.48
C PRO A 207 21.97 -11.92 -13.57
N ILE A 208 21.92 -11.39 -12.35
CA ILE A 208 23.01 -11.40 -11.35
C ILE A 208 22.66 -12.14 -10.05
N SER A 209 21.42 -12.58 -9.85
CA SER A 209 21.03 -13.32 -8.64
C SER A 209 21.70 -14.68 -8.54
N ASP A 210 22.08 -15.06 -7.33
CA ASP A 210 22.47 -16.42 -6.95
C ASP A 210 21.24 -17.23 -6.52
N ALA A 211 20.27 -16.59 -5.87
CA ALA A 211 19.04 -17.21 -5.37
C ALA A 211 17.77 -16.63 -6.01
N PHE A 212 16.78 -17.48 -6.26
CA PHE A 212 15.52 -17.11 -6.92
C PHE A 212 14.34 -17.65 -6.11
N LEU A 213 13.54 -16.77 -5.50
CA LEU A 213 12.23 -17.16 -4.98
C LEU A 213 11.23 -17.22 -6.13
N VAL A 214 11.00 -18.41 -6.66
CA VAL A 214 10.09 -18.68 -7.78
C VAL A 214 8.73 -19.16 -7.26
N TRP A 215 7.66 -18.58 -7.78
CA TRP A 215 6.30 -19.06 -7.55
C TRP A 215 5.83 -19.90 -8.74
N ALA A 216 5.42 -21.14 -8.47
CA ALA A 216 5.01 -22.11 -9.48
C ALA A 216 3.81 -22.95 -9.00
N LYS A 217 3.02 -23.49 -9.93
CA LYS A 217 1.91 -24.40 -9.63
C LYS A 217 2.42 -25.83 -9.41
N LEU A 218 2.24 -26.35 -8.21
CA LEU A 218 2.32 -27.77 -7.86
C LEU A 218 0.91 -28.28 -7.58
N ASP A 219 0.46 -29.31 -8.31
CA ASP A 219 -0.88 -29.90 -8.19
C ASP A 219 -2.02 -28.86 -8.20
N GLY A 220 -1.90 -27.88 -9.12
CA GLY A 220 -2.82 -26.76 -9.29
C GLY A 220 -2.68 -25.62 -8.27
N LYS A 221 -1.95 -25.82 -7.17
CA LYS A 221 -1.73 -24.81 -6.12
C LYS A 221 -0.41 -24.08 -6.32
N ILE A 222 -0.42 -22.76 -6.20
CA ILE A 222 0.80 -21.95 -6.22
C ILE A 222 1.63 -22.25 -4.95
N ARG A 223 2.91 -22.54 -5.10
CA ARG A 223 3.91 -22.77 -4.04
C ARG A 223 5.16 -21.92 -4.30
N GLY A 224 5.90 -21.60 -3.24
CA GLY A 224 7.19 -20.90 -3.31
C GLY A 224 8.36 -21.89 -3.28
N PHE A 225 9.31 -21.71 -4.17
CA PHE A 225 10.54 -22.52 -4.29
C PHE A 225 11.76 -21.61 -4.33
N VAL A 226 12.82 -21.95 -3.59
CA VAL A 226 14.13 -21.29 -3.69
C VAL A 226 15.01 -22.06 -4.67
N VAL A 227 15.17 -21.54 -5.88
CA VAL A 227 16.16 -22.03 -6.83
C VAL A 227 17.51 -21.39 -6.50
N GLU A 228 18.61 -22.13 -6.67
CA GLU A 228 19.97 -21.66 -6.40
C GLU A 228 20.85 -21.93 -7.63
N ARG A 229 21.55 -20.90 -8.12
CA ARG A 229 22.20 -20.91 -9.45
C ARG A 229 23.28 -21.98 -9.58
N ASP A 230 24.08 -22.16 -8.53
CA ASP A 230 25.20 -23.09 -8.44
C ASP A 230 24.76 -24.57 -8.41
N GLN A 231 23.56 -24.83 -7.91
CA GLN A 231 22.95 -26.17 -7.86
C GLN A 231 22.19 -26.55 -9.14
N CYS A 232 21.98 -25.60 -10.06
CA CYS A 232 21.31 -25.85 -11.33
C CYS A 232 22.27 -26.50 -12.36
N PRO A 233 21.92 -27.65 -12.95
CA PRO A 233 22.68 -28.20 -14.08
C PRO A 233 22.71 -27.24 -15.27
N GLU A 234 23.76 -27.35 -16.09
CA GLU A 234 23.92 -26.50 -17.27
C GLU A 234 22.70 -26.60 -18.20
N GLY A 235 22.18 -25.44 -18.61
CA GLY A 235 21.05 -25.33 -19.53
C GLY A 235 19.67 -25.29 -18.87
N THR A 236 19.46 -25.86 -17.68
CA THR A 236 18.11 -25.96 -17.05
C THR A 236 17.61 -24.64 -16.48
N LEU A 237 18.51 -23.72 -16.15
CA LEU A 237 18.22 -22.36 -15.71
C LEU A 237 18.91 -21.35 -16.63
N ARG A 238 18.17 -20.37 -17.15
CA ARG A 238 18.72 -19.24 -17.92
C ARG A 238 18.13 -17.92 -17.46
N THR A 239 18.97 -16.90 -17.33
CA THR A 239 18.60 -15.58 -16.78
C THR A 239 18.99 -14.43 -17.72
N PRO A 240 18.48 -14.40 -18.97
CA PRO A 240 18.85 -13.37 -19.94
C PRO A 240 18.34 -11.98 -19.49
N ALA A 241 19.18 -10.96 -19.66
CA ALA A 241 18.84 -9.57 -19.33
C ALA A 241 17.96 -8.93 -20.42
N ILE A 242 16.98 -8.15 -19.99
CA ILE A 242 16.15 -7.29 -20.83
C ILE A 242 16.88 -5.95 -21.01
N LYS A 243 17.32 -5.68 -22.24
CA LYS A 243 18.08 -4.49 -22.64
C LYS A 243 17.20 -3.40 -23.24
N ASN A 244 17.76 -2.21 -23.44
CA ASN A 244 17.14 -1.07 -24.12
C ASN A 244 15.92 -0.52 -23.37
N LYS A 245 15.91 -0.59 -22.03
CA LYS A 245 14.80 -0.08 -21.20
C LYS A 245 14.74 1.44 -21.29
N THR A 246 13.54 2.01 -21.41
CA THR A 246 13.35 3.48 -21.42
C THR A 246 13.42 4.12 -20.03
N ALA A 247 13.33 3.30 -18.98
CA ALA A 247 13.28 3.69 -17.57
C ALA A 247 13.84 2.55 -16.69
N LEU A 248 14.14 2.85 -15.42
CA LEU A 248 14.90 1.98 -14.51
C LEU A 248 16.20 1.46 -15.16
N ARG A 249 16.90 2.31 -15.92
CA ARG A 249 18.11 1.91 -16.65
C ARG A 249 19.26 1.58 -15.70
N ALA A 250 19.36 2.29 -14.58
CA ALA A 250 20.23 1.97 -13.45
C ALA A 250 19.71 0.80 -12.57
N SER A 251 18.98 -0.15 -13.18
CA SER A 251 18.58 -1.43 -12.60
C SER A 251 18.75 -2.53 -13.64
N ILE A 252 19.31 -3.66 -13.21
CA ILE A 252 19.35 -4.86 -14.06
C ILE A 252 18.06 -5.65 -13.90
N THR A 253 17.50 -6.06 -15.03
CA THR A 253 16.21 -6.73 -15.14
C THR A 253 16.31 -7.81 -16.20
N GLY A 254 15.68 -8.96 -15.99
CA GLY A 254 15.78 -10.10 -16.90
C GLY A 254 14.56 -11.00 -16.87
N MET A 255 14.77 -12.20 -17.39
CA MET A 255 13.84 -13.33 -17.27
C MET A 255 14.39 -14.37 -16.28
N ILE A 256 13.54 -15.31 -15.88
CA ILE A 256 13.95 -16.60 -15.30
C ILE A 256 13.32 -17.67 -16.19
N GLN A 257 14.12 -18.29 -17.03
CA GLN A 257 13.70 -19.38 -17.91
C GLN A 257 14.13 -20.69 -17.26
N MET A 258 13.18 -21.59 -17.03
CA MET A 258 13.41 -22.90 -16.41
C MET A 258 12.94 -23.99 -17.36
N ASP A 259 13.85 -24.88 -17.73
CA ASP A 259 13.56 -26.11 -18.46
C ASP A 259 13.92 -27.30 -17.56
N ASN A 260 12.89 -27.89 -16.96
CA ASN A 260 12.98 -29.05 -16.07
C ASN A 260 14.03 -28.87 -14.94
N CYS A 261 14.09 -27.65 -14.40
CA CYS A 261 15.09 -27.23 -13.44
C CYS A 261 14.92 -27.99 -12.11
N PRO A 262 15.93 -28.79 -11.67
CA PRO A 262 15.82 -29.58 -10.46
C PRO A 262 15.95 -28.69 -9.23
N VAL A 263 15.00 -28.80 -8.29
CA VAL A 263 15.00 -28.05 -7.02
C VAL A 263 14.79 -29.04 -5.87
N PRO A 264 15.61 -29.04 -4.80
CA PRO A 264 15.39 -29.88 -3.63
C PRO A 264 14.00 -29.65 -2.99
N GLU A 265 13.40 -30.69 -2.44
CA GLU A 265 12.14 -30.58 -1.68
C GLU A 265 12.32 -29.68 -0.43
N THR A 266 13.50 -29.71 0.18
CA THR A 266 13.90 -28.79 1.28
C THR A 266 13.97 -27.32 0.87
N ASN A 267 13.95 -27.01 -0.43
CA ASN A 267 13.93 -25.64 -0.94
C ASN A 267 12.50 -25.17 -1.30
N MET A 268 11.48 -26.00 -1.11
CA MET A 268 10.07 -25.59 -1.16
C MET A 268 9.63 -25.03 0.20
N PHE A 269 8.87 -23.94 0.20
CA PHE A 269 8.27 -23.40 1.43
C PHE A 269 7.21 -24.38 1.98
N PRO A 270 7.34 -24.90 3.21
CA PRO A 270 6.59 -26.08 3.67
C PRO A 270 5.08 -25.91 3.70
N GLU A 271 4.58 -24.77 4.19
CA GLU A 271 3.15 -24.58 4.49
C GLU A 271 2.42 -23.64 3.51
N VAL A 272 3.08 -22.59 3.01
CA VAL A 272 2.37 -21.55 2.26
C VAL A 272 1.88 -22.03 0.89
N THR A 273 0.62 -21.71 0.58
CA THR A 273 -0.02 -22.04 -0.70
C THR A 273 -0.85 -20.87 -1.23
N GLY A 274 -1.07 -20.84 -2.55
CA GLY A 274 -1.89 -19.81 -3.20
C GLY A 274 -1.22 -18.44 -3.24
N LEU A 275 -2.03 -17.38 -3.35
CA LEU A 275 -1.54 -16.01 -3.52
C LEU A 275 -1.12 -15.31 -2.22
N VAL A 276 -1.38 -15.90 -1.04
CA VAL A 276 -1.01 -15.31 0.27
C VAL A 276 0.51 -15.10 0.35
N GLY A 277 1.30 -16.12 0.01
CA GLY A 277 2.76 -16.07 0.00
C GLY A 277 3.34 -14.90 -0.81
N PRO A 278 3.06 -14.80 -2.14
CA PRO A 278 3.55 -13.69 -2.93
C PRO A 278 2.96 -12.36 -2.46
N PHE A 279 1.67 -12.26 -2.13
CA PHE A 279 1.05 -10.98 -1.76
C PHE A 279 1.58 -10.39 -0.44
N THR A 280 1.98 -11.21 0.54
CA THR A 280 2.71 -10.72 1.73
C THR A 280 4.03 -10.05 1.35
N CYS A 281 4.78 -10.64 0.41
CA CYS A 281 6.01 -10.08 -0.13
C CYS A 281 5.74 -8.76 -0.88
N LEU A 282 4.78 -8.76 -1.82
CA LEU A 282 4.38 -7.56 -2.56
C LEU A 282 3.95 -6.42 -1.60
N ASN A 283 3.19 -6.72 -0.54
CA ASN A 283 2.76 -5.71 0.43
C ASN A 283 3.93 -5.12 1.24
N SER A 284 4.98 -5.89 1.53
CA SER A 284 6.24 -5.37 2.08
C SER A 284 6.90 -4.38 1.11
N ALA A 285 7.01 -4.75 -0.18
CA ALA A 285 7.64 -3.92 -1.21
C ALA A 285 6.85 -2.63 -1.51
N ARG A 286 5.52 -2.74 -1.63
CA ARG A 286 4.59 -1.61 -1.86
C ARG A 286 4.70 -0.51 -0.81
N LEU A 287 4.87 -0.86 0.46
CA LEU A 287 5.06 0.11 1.54
C LEU A 287 6.40 0.84 1.38
N GLY A 288 7.49 0.12 1.07
CA GLY A 288 8.80 0.73 0.76
C GLY A 288 8.75 1.66 -0.47
N ILE A 289 7.96 1.31 -1.49
CA ILE A 289 7.73 2.16 -2.69
C ILE A 289 6.93 3.42 -2.35
N ALA A 290 5.96 3.35 -1.43
CA ALA A 290 5.20 4.52 -0.98
C ALA A 290 6.09 5.57 -0.28
N PHE A 291 7.11 5.14 0.47
CA PHE A 291 8.16 6.04 0.98
C PHE A 291 9.11 6.51 -0.13
N GLY A 292 9.64 5.56 -0.92
CA GLY A 292 10.65 5.82 -1.95
C GLY A 292 10.24 6.89 -2.96
N THR A 293 9.02 6.78 -3.48
CA THR A 293 8.48 7.71 -4.49
C THR A 293 8.38 9.16 -4.00
N MET A 294 8.22 9.38 -2.69
CA MET A 294 8.29 10.73 -2.08
C MET A 294 9.73 11.25 -2.02
N GLY A 295 10.71 10.38 -1.81
CA GLY A 295 12.14 10.73 -1.92
C GLY A 295 12.53 11.20 -3.32
N ALA A 296 12.08 10.52 -4.37
CA ALA A 296 12.28 10.98 -5.76
C ALA A 296 11.57 12.31 -6.04
N LEU A 297 10.37 12.53 -5.51
CA LEU A 297 9.66 13.81 -5.65
C LEU A 297 10.42 14.96 -4.95
N GLU A 298 11.05 14.70 -3.79
CA GLU A 298 11.85 15.68 -3.05
C GLU A 298 13.16 16.06 -3.75
N ASP A 299 13.82 15.13 -4.45
CA ASP A 299 14.94 15.45 -5.36
C ASP A 299 14.46 16.36 -6.50
N CYS A 300 13.36 15.99 -7.17
CA CYS A 300 12.74 16.81 -8.22
C CYS A 300 12.38 18.23 -7.73
N ILE A 301 11.81 18.37 -6.53
CA ILE A 301 11.51 19.67 -5.90
C ILE A 301 12.80 20.45 -5.66
N SER A 302 13.82 19.81 -5.08
CA SER A 302 15.10 20.45 -4.72
C SER A 302 15.81 21.00 -5.95
N ARG A 303 15.99 20.19 -6.99
CA ARG A 303 16.61 20.60 -8.27
C ARG A 303 15.78 21.67 -8.98
N ALA A 304 14.46 21.52 -9.02
CA ALA A 304 13.58 22.50 -9.67
C ALA A 304 13.59 23.86 -8.94
N ARG A 305 13.66 23.85 -7.61
CA ARG A 305 13.79 25.06 -6.77
C ARG A 305 15.13 25.74 -6.99
N GLU A 306 16.23 24.99 -6.97
CA GLU A 306 17.59 25.50 -7.21
C GLU A 306 17.71 26.11 -8.61
N TYR A 307 17.38 25.34 -9.65
CA TYR A 307 17.39 25.83 -11.03
C TYR A 307 16.48 27.05 -11.23
N ALA A 308 15.33 27.11 -10.55
CA ALA A 308 14.44 28.27 -10.62
C ALA A 308 15.01 29.53 -9.93
N LEU A 309 15.83 29.39 -8.89
CA LEU A 309 16.50 30.50 -8.22
C LEU A 309 17.69 31.04 -9.04
N GLU A 310 18.42 30.17 -9.73
CA GLU A 310 19.58 30.55 -10.54
C GLU A 310 19.22 31.05 -11.95
N ARG A 311 18.34 30.32 -12.66
CA ARG A 311 18.03 30.58 -14.06
C ARG A 311 17.27 31.90 -14.21
N LYS A 312 17.82 32.82 -15.00
CA LYS A 312 17.23 34.15 -15.25
C LYS A 312 16.54 34.23 -16.61
N GLN A 313 15.39 34.89 -16.65
CA GLN A 313 14.61 35.23 -17.85
C GLN A 313 13.95 36.62 -17.69
N PHE A 314 13.26 37.10 -18.74
CA PHE A 314 12.51 38.37 -18.85
C PHE A 314 12.97 39.50 -17.89
N LYS A 315 13.82 40.41 -18.38
CA LYS A 315 14.46 41.49 -17.58
C LYS A 315 15.38 40.98 -16.45
N GLY A 316 16.01 39.81 -16.63
CA GLY A 316 17.05 39.28 -15.74
C GLY A 316 16.54 38.72 -14.39
N ASN A 317 15.24 38.50 -14.25
CA ASN A 317 14.63 37.96 -13.04
C ASN A 317 14.81 36.43 -12.95
N PRO A 318 15.03 35.85 -11.75
CA PRO A 318 15.03 34.40 -11.57
C PRO A 318 13.65 33.80 -11.86
N LEU A 319 13.59 32.57 -12.38
CA LEU A 319 12.33 31.89 -12.68
C LEU A 319 11.42 31.75 -11.44
N ALA A 320 12.01 31.59 -10.25
CA ALA A 320 11.30 31.51 -8.97
C ALA A 320 10.49 32.77 -8.62
N LYS A 321 10.63 33.88 -9.36
CA LYS A 321 9.81 35.09 -9.20
C LYS A 321 8.40 34.95 -9.81
N TYR A 322 8.19 34.03 -10.76
CA TYR A 322 6.92 33.91 -11.47
C TYR A 322 5.95 32.99 -10.73
N GLN A 323 4.71 33.45 -10.54
CA GLN A 323 3.66 32.73 -9.79
C GLN A 323 3.39 31.32 -10.34
N LEU A 324 3.49 31.11 -11.66
CA LEU A 324 3.33 29.78 -12.28
C LEU A 324 4.46 28.80 -11.91
N VAL A 325 5.66 29.28 -11.59
CA VAL A 325 6.77 28.44 -11.09
C VAL A 325 6.57 28.15 -9.59
N GLN A 326 6.16 29.18 -8.83
CA GLN A 326 5.87 29.06 -7.41
C GLN A 326 4.73 28.07 -7.13
N LYS A 327 3.64 28.11 -7.91
CA LYS A 327 2.53 27.15 -7.79
C LYS A 327 3.00 25.70 -7.96
N LYS A 328 3.80 25.41 -8.98
CA LYS A 328 4.30 24.05 -9.25
C LYS A 328 5.14 23.49 -8.09
N LEU A 329 5.97 24.33 -7.49
CA LEU A 329 6.76 23.97 -6.31
C LEU A 329 5.87 23.76 -5.07
N ALA A 330 4.84 24.61 -4.87
CA ALA A 330 3.90 24.49 -3.76
C ALA A 330 3.02 23.23 -3.87
N ASP A 331 2.50 22.93 -5.06
CA ASP A 331 1.71 21.72 -5.33
C ASP A 331 2.52 20.46 -4.99
N ALA A 332 3.73 20.35 -5.56
CA ALA A 332 4.61 19.20 -5.35
C ALA A 332 5.11 19.06 -3.91
N ALA A 333 5.45 20.15 -3.23
CA ALA A 333 5.85 20.11 -1.81
C ALA A 333 4.69 19.70 -0.89
N THR A 334 3.45 20.05 -1.24
CA THR A 334 2.25 19.58 -0.53
C THR A 334 2.09 18.07 -0.72
N ASP A 335 2.18 17.57 -1.96
CA ASP A 335 2.12 16.14 -2.27
C ASP A 335 3.17 15.34 -1.49
N ALA A 336 4.43 15.78 -1.49
CA ALA A 336 5.55 15.10 -0.82
C ALA A 336 5.36 15.00 0.70
N ALA A 337 4.90 16.08 1.34
CA ALA A 337 4.67 16.12 2.78
C ALA A 337 3.48 15.22 3.18
N TYR A 338 2.36 15.31 2.46
CA TYR A 338 1.17 14.49 2.72
C TYR A 338 1.45 13.00 2.51
N GLY A 339 2.09 12.64 1.40
CA GLY A 339 2.42 11.24 1.09
C GLY A 339 3.44 10.64 2.06
N THR A 340 4.39 11.45 2.56
CA THR A 340 5.33 11.04 3.62
C THR A 340 4.59 10.72 4.92
N LEU A 341 3.74 11.63 5.43
CA LEU A 341 2.99 11.39 6.67
C LEU A 341 2.04 10.18 6.56
N ALA A 342 1.38 10.01 5.42
CA ALA A 342 0.52 8.85 5.17
C ALA A 342 1.29 7.53 5.21
N ALA A 343 2.49 7.49 4.60
CA ALA A 343 3.34 6.29 4.62
C ALA A 343 3.88 5.98 6.03
N VAL A 344 4.25 7.01 6.81
CA VAL A 344 4.67 6.88 8.21
C VAL A 344 3.54 6.31 9.07
N GLN A 345 2.30 6.80 8.92
CA GLN A 345 1.16 6.28 9.68
C GLN A 345 0.86 4.80 9.37
N VAL A 346 0.92 4.38 8.10
CA VAL A 346 0.71 2.97 7.73
C VAL A 346 1.86 2.08 8.20
N ALA A 347 3.10 2.58 8.21
CA ALA A 347 4.24 1.86 8.78
C ALA A 347 4.13 1.68 10.30
N ARG A 348 3.72 2.72 11.05
CA ARG A 348 3.40 2.61 12.49
C ARG A 348 2.31 1.56 12.73
N LEU A 349 1.20 1.63 11.97
CA LEU A 349 0.13 0.63 12.06
C LEU A 349 0.61 -0.79 11.71
N LYS A 350 1.60 -0.96 10.83
CA LYS A 350 2.18 -2.28 10.54
C LYS A 350 3.00 -2.80 11.73
N ASP A 351 3.82 -1.96 12.36
CA ASP A 351 4.57 -2.32 13.56
C ASP A 351 3.63 -2.62 14.75
N GLU A 352 2.45 -1.99 14.80
CA GLU A 352 1.38 -2.29 15.76
C GLU A 352 0.49 -3.51 15.41
N GLY A 353 0.73 -4.19 14.28
CA GLY A 353 -0.09 -5.33 13.82
C GLY A 353 -1.51 -4.96 13.33
N LYS A 354 -1.75 -3.68 12.98
CA LYS A 354 -3.06 -3.09 12.62
C LYS A 354 -3.17 -2.67 11.15
N ALA A 355 -2.08 -2.67 10.38
CA ALA A 355 -2.12 -2.32 8.97
C ALA A 355 -2.78 -3.42 8.12
N VAL A 356 -3.63 -3.02 7.19
CA VAL A 356 -4.32 -3.92 6.24
C VAL A 356 -3.91 -3.63 4.78
N PRO A 357 -4.00 -4.60 3.84
CA PRO A 357 -3.53 -4.43 2.46
C PRO A 357 -4.14 -3.25 1.70
N GLU A 358 -5.34 -2.82 2.07
CA GLU A 358 -6.06 -1.66 1.54
C GLU A 358 -5.32 -0.36 1.86
N MET A 359 -4.79 -0.21 3.08
CA MET A 359 -4.02 0.96 3.50
C MET A 359 -2.75 1.09 2.66
N ILE A 360 -2.02 -0.03 2.49
CA ILE A 360 -0.80 -0.10 1.69
C ILE A 360 -1.11 0.19 0.21
N SER A 361 -2.20 -0.36 -0.33
CA SER A 361 -2.67 -0.10 -1.69
C SER A 361 -3.00 1.38 -1.92
N MET A 362 -3.70 2.02 -0.98
CA MET A 362 -4.06 3.42 -1.04
C MET A 362 -2.82 4.33 -1.11
N ILE A 363 -1.85 4.15 -0.21
CA ILE A 363 -0.65 5.00 -0.18
C ILE A 363 0.33 4.69 -1.32
N LYS A 364 0.49 3.42 -1.74
CA LYS A 364 1.36 3.07 -2.88
C LYS A 364 0.83 3.75 -4.13
N ARG A 365 -0.47 3.61 -4.40
CA ARG A 365 -1.16 4.27 -5.51
C ARG A 365 -0.99 5.78 -5.46
N GLN A 366 -1.45 6.42 -4.38
CA GLN A 366 -1.44 7.88 -4.24
C GLN A 366 -0.02 8.45 -4.37
N ASN A 367 0.96 7.88 -3.67
CA ASN A 367 2.33 8.40 -3.67
C ASN A 367 3.01 8.20 -5.04
N CYS A 368 2.78 7.08 -5.74
CA CYS A 368 3.26 6.91 -7.12
C CYS A 368 2.64 7.94 -8.08
N ASP A 369 1.30 8.07 -8.04
CA ASP A 369 0.54 8.95 -8.93
C ASP A 369 0.93 10.42 -8.73
N ARG A 370 1.09 10.86 -7.47
CA ARG A 370 1.51 12.22 -7.13
C ARG A 370 2.99 12.48 -7.41
N ALA A 371 3.88 11.52 -7.13
CA ALA A 371 5.31 11.64 -7.47
C ALA A 371 5.53 11.82 -8.97
N LEU A 372 4.86 11.01 -9.80
CA LEU A 372 4.97 11.11 -11.26
C LEU A 372 4.41 12.45 -11.77
N ALA A 373 3.18 12.81 -11.36
CA ALA A 373 2.55 14.05 -11.80
C ALA A 373 3.34 15.29 -11.36
N GLY A 374 3.76 15.35 -10.09
CA GLY A 374 4.58 16.44 -9.56
C GLY A 374 5.92 16.55 -10.27
N SER A 375 6.68 15.45 -10.39
CA SER A 375 7.98 15.43 -11.06
C SER A 375 7.87 15.86 -12.53
N ARG A 376 6.83 15.42 -13.25
CA ARG A 376 6.59 15.81 -14.65
C ARG A 376 6.24 17.30 -14.77
N THR A 377 5.42 17.83 -13.86
CA THR A 377 5.07 19.26 -13.82
C THR A 377 6.27 20.15 -13.48
N LEU A 378 7.18 19.67 -12.60
CA LEU A 378 8.44 20.33 -12.25
C LEU A 378 9.47 20.27 -13.38
N GLN A 379 9.51 19.19 -14.17
CA GLN A 379 10.41 19.03 -15.33
C GLN A 379 10.29 20.21 -16.31
N GLU A 380 9.09 20.76 -16.50
CA GLU A 380 8.84 21.91 -17.37
C GLU A 380 9.57 23.20 -16.93
N ILE A 381 9.96 23.34 -15.66
CA ILE A 381 10.71 24.50 -15.15
C ILE A 381 12.10 24.60 -15.80
N PHE A 382 12.67 23.46 -16.21
CA PHE A 382 13.97 23.37 -16.88
C PHE A 382 13.92 23.79 -18.36
N GLY A 383 12.74 23.75 -18.98
CA GLY A 383 12.58 23.97 -20.42
C GLY A 383 13.36 22.94 -21.24
N GLY A 384 14.10 23.38 -22.27
CA GLY A 384 14.88 22.48 -23.13
C GLY A 384 15.96 21.66 -22.38
N ASN A 385 16.47 22.16 -21.26
CA ASN A 385 17.46 21.43 -20.44
C ASN A 385 16.90 20.13 -19.86
N ALA A 386 15.58 20.01 -19.68
CA ALA A 386 14.93 18.80 -19.18
C ALA A 386 14.95 17.61 -20.16
N ALA A 387 15.48 17.80 -21.37
CA ALA A 387 15.77 16.75 -22.35
C ALA A 387 17.19 16.17 -22.20
N SER A 388 18.03 16.73 -21.32
CA SER A 388 19.34 16.19 -20.96
C SER A 388 19.29 15.51 -19.60
N ASP A 389 19.94 14.36 -19.49
CA ASP A 389 20.07 13.56 -18.28
C ASP A 389 21.00 14.17 -17.22
N GLU A 390 21.90 15.08 -17.62
CA GLU A 390 22.72 15.95 -16.74
C GLU A 390 21.87 16.74 -15.72
N TYR A 391 20.58 16.99 -16.01
CA TYR A 391 19.67 17.68 -15.10
C TYR A 391 18.85 16.73 -14.19
N HIS A 392 19.06 15.41 -14.33
CA HIS A 392 18.49 14.30 -13.56
C HIS A 392 16.96 14.15 -13.55
N ILE A 393 16.17 15.22 -13.60
CA ILE A 393 14.71 15.20 -13.44
C ILE A 393 13.98 14.36 -14.51
N GLY A 394 14.48 14.34 -15.75
CA GLY A 394 13.92 13.48 -16.82
C GLY A 394 14.04 11.99 -16.51
N ARG A 395 15.12 11.58 -15.84
CA ARG A 395 15.33 10.20 -15.35
C ARG A 395 14.35 9.84 -14.24
N HIS A 396 14.12 10.73 -13.26
CA HIS A 396 13.10 10.48 -12.23
C HIS A 396 11.69 10.38 -12.82
N VAL A 397 11.32 11.23 -13.78
CA VAL A 397 10.01 11.13 -14.46
C VAL A 397 9.84 9.80 -15.20
N ALA A 398 10.86 9.34 -15.94
CA ALA A 398 10.83 8.06 -16.63
C ALA A 398 10.73 6.88 -15.63
N ASN A 399 11.53 6.89 -14.57
CA ASN A 399 11.53 5.89 -13.51
C ASN A 399 10.19 5.78 -12.75
N LEU A 400 9.56 6.94 -12.47
CA LEU A 400 8.30 7.00 -11.73
C LEU A 400 7.11 6.46 -12.53
N PHE A 401 7.11 6.60 -13.87
CA PHE A 401 6.12 5.95 -14.74
C PHE A 401 6.15 4.42 -14.61
N VAL A 402 7.35 3.82 -14.57
CA VAL A 402 7.48 2.38 -14.35
C VAL A 402 7.09 2.00 -12.91
N THR A 403 7.44 2.81 -11.92
CA THR A 403 7.10 2.61 -10.50
C THR A 403 5.59 2.73 -10.18
N GLN A 404 4.86 3.54 -10.96
CA GLN A 404 3.40 3.55 -10.97
C GLN A 404 2.79 2.24 -11.49
N THR A 405 3.51 1.51 -12.35
CA THR A 405 3.01 0.35 -13.09
C THR A 405 3.30 -1.00 -12.41
N TYR A 406 4.54 -1.26 -11.97
CA TYR A 406 4.87 -2.55 -11.31
C TYR A 406 4.39 -2.60 -9.85
N GLU A 407 4.45 -3.80 -9.23
CA GLU A 407 3.94 -4.06 -7.87
C GLU A 407 2.43 -3.78 -7.71
N GLY A 408 1.68 -3.67 -8.80
CA GLY A 408 0.28 -3.25 -8.83
C GLY A 408 0.15 -1.87 -9.46
N GLN A 409 -0.53 -1.82 -10.61
CA GLN A 409 -0.78 -0.60 -11.36
C GLN A 409 -1.90 0.23 -10.69
N SER A 410 -1.93 1.56 -10.92
CA SER A 410 -2.82 2.49 -10.18
C SER A 410 -4.31 2.11 -10.27
N ASP A 411 -4.79 1.66 -11.43
CA ASP A 411 -6.19 1.28 -11.60
C ASP A 411 -6.51 -0.04 -10.87
N ILE A 412 -5.61 -1.02 -10.87
CA ILE A 412 -5.75 -2.27 -10.08
C ILE A 412 -5.86 -1.98 -8.57
N HIS A 413 -5.06 -1.05 -8.04
CA HIS A 413 -5.22 -0.60 -6.66
C HIS A 413 -6.50 0.20 -6.42
N SER A 414 -7.00 0.91 -7.45
CA SER A 414 -8.29 1.61 -7.38
C SER A 414 -9.48 0.64 -7.38
N GLU A 415 -9.42 -0.43 -8.16
CA GLU A 415 -10.43 -1.50 -8.19
C GLU A 415 -10.50 -2.20 -6.85
N PHE A 416 -9.36 -2.62 -6.29
CA PHE A 416 -9.31 -3.29 -4.98
C PHE A 416 -9.98 -2.47 -3.87
N PHE A 417 -9.71 -1.16 -3.82
CA PHE A 417 -10.35 -0.24 -2.87
C PHE A 417 -11.84 0.03 -3.18
N THR A 418 -12.18 0.21 -4.45
CA THR A 418 -13.56 0.51 -4.89
C THR A 418 -14.49 -0.69 -4.73
N ILE A 419 -13.98 -1.91 -4.96
CA ILE A 419 -14.68 -3.17 -4.69
C ILE A 419 -15.07 -3.23 -3.22
N LEU A 420 -14.18 -2.94 -2.28
CA LEU A 420 -14.51 -2.97 -0.85
C LEU A 420 -15.55 -1.90 -0.47
N LEU A 421 -15.37 -0.65 -0.92
CA LEU A 421 -16.33 0.44 -0.67
C LEU A 421 -17.74 0.10 -1.21
N LEU A 422 -17.82 -0.35 -2.47
CA LEU A 422 -19.09 -0.60 -3.13
C LEU A 422 -19.74 -1.92 -2.72
N ILE A 423 -18.98 -2.98 -2.41
CA ILE A 423 -19.57 -4.24 -1.92
C ILE A 423 -20.35 -4.00 -0.63
N PHE A 424 -19.84 -3.21 0.32
CA PHE A 424 -20.61 -2.87 1.52
C PHE A 424 -21.91 -2.11 1.18
N THR A 425 -21.86 -1.16 0.25
CA THR A 425 -23.06 -0.40 -0.16
C THR A 425 -24.07 -1.27 -0.92
N ILE A 426 -23.59 -2.14 -1.81
CA ILE A 426 -24.42 -3.04 -2.65
C ILE A 426 -25.04 -4.15 -1.79
N ILE A 427 -24.27 -4.78 -0.90
CA ILE A 427 -24.81 -5.76 0.05
C ILE A 427 -25.83 -5.10 0.97
N HIS A 428 -25.56 -3.91 1.50
CA HIS A 428 -26.51 -3.19 2.36
C HIS A 428 -27.80 -2.79 1.60
N ALA A 429 -27.69 -2.29 0.36
CA ALA A 429 -28.85 -1.96 -0.47
C ALA A 429 -29.67 -3.20 -0.85
N ASN A 430 -29.02 -4.32 -1.17
CA ASN A 430 -29.70 -5.59 -1.45
C ASN A 430 -30.37 -6.16 -0.19
N LEU A 431 -29.72 -6.10 0.97
CA LEU A 431 -30.31 -6.47 2.26
C LEU A 431 -31.52 -5.61 2.60
N LEU A 432 -31.45 -4.30 2.40
CA LEU A 432 -32.57 -3.38 2.65
C LEU A 432 -33.73 -3.64 1.68
N THR A 433 -33.44 -3.98 0.42
CA THR A 433 -34.43 -4.39 -0.58
C THR A 433 -35.11 -5.71 -0.18
N ILE A 434 -34.33 -6.71 0.24
CA ILE A 434 -34.84 -8.01 0.75
C ILE A 434 -35.69 -7.79 2.00
N GLN A 435 -35.24 -6.96 2.94
CA GLN A 435 -35.99 -6.60 4.15
C GLN A 435 -37.32 -5.92 3.82
N THR A 436 -37.33 -5.01 2.86
CA THR A 436 -38.53 -4.30 2.39
C THR A 436 -39.51 -5.26 1.70
N ALA A 437 -39.01 -6.17 0.86
CA ALA A 437 -39.82 -7.21 0.23
C ALA A 437 -40.42 -8.20 1.25
N LEU A 438 -39.63 -8.64 2.23
CA LEU A 438 -40.11 -9.49 3.34
C LEU A 438 -41.17 -8.77 4.19
N TYR A 439 -41.01 -7.47 4.44
CA TYR A 439 -42.00 -6.66 5.16
C TYR A 439 -43.32 -6.54 4.37
N HIS A 440 -43.25 -6.31 3.06
CA HIS A 440 -44.43 -6.32 2.18
C HIS A 440 -45.12 -7.70 2.14
N ILE A 441 -44.37 -8.79 2.03
CA ILE A 441 -44.91 -10.17 2.08
C ILE A 441 -45.63 -10.41 3.41
N HIS A 442 -44.99 -10.07 4.53
CA HIS A 442 -45.56 -10.22 5.87
C HIS A 442 -46.84 -9.38 6.05
N PHE A 443 -46.83 -8.11 5.62
CA PHE A 443 -47.99 -7.22 5.65
C PHE A 443 -49.15 -7.73 4.79
N THR A 444 -48.86 -8.21 3.56
CA THR A 444 -49.86 -8.82 2.67
C THR A 444 -50.47 -10.08 3.28
N ILE A 445 -49.66 -10.97 3.87
CA ILE A 445 -50.17 -12.16 4.58
C ILE A 445 -51.07 -11.75 5.76
N TYR A 446 -50.69 -10.73 6.52
CA TYR A 446 -51.45 -10.24 7.68
C TYR A 446 -52.77 -9.55 7.32
N HIS A 447 -52.90 -9.01 6.10
CA HIS A 447 -54.16 -8.46 5.58
C HIS A 447 -55.03 -9.49 4.84
N LEU A 448 -54.44 -10.49 4.18
CA LEU A 448 -55.19 -11.60 3.58
C LEU A 448 -55.73 -12.60 4.64
N HIS A 449 -55.05 -12.69 5.78
CA HIS A 449 -55.46 -13.53 6.92
C HIS A 449 -55.57 -12.67 8.20
N PRO A 450 -56.75 -12.08 8.50
CA PRO A 450 -56.96 -11.40 9.78
C PRO A 450 -56.75 -12.39 10.95
N PRO A 451 -56.35 -11.89 12.14
CA PRO A 451 -55.91 -12.75 13.26
C PRO A 451 -56.99 -13.70 13.82
N SER A 452 -58.25 -13.56 13.41
CA SER A 452 -59.34 -14.49 13.72
C SER A 452 -59.25 -15.83 13.00
N THR A 453 -58.43 -15.99 11.95
CA THR A 453 -58.27 -17.27 11.21
C THR A 453 -56.87 -17.89 11.26
N ILE A 454 -55.84 -17.16 11.75
CA ILE A 454 -54.45 -17.65 11.77
C ILE A 454 -54.23 -18.82 12.76
N PHE A 455 -55.03 -18.93 13.83
CA PHE A 455 -54.77 -19.81 14.97
C PHE A 455 -54.91 -21.33 14.74
N TYR A 456 -55.27 -21.80 13.54
CA TYR A 456 -55.67 -23.21 13.32
C TYR A 456 -54.84 -24.03 12.31
N GLN A 457 -53.69 -23.54 11.81
CA GLN A 457 -52.76 -24.38 11.04
C GLN A 457 -51.30 -24.31 11.53
N PRO A 458 -50.66 -25.46 11.87
CA PRO A 458 -49.25 -25.50 12.31
C PRO A 458 -48.25 -24.98 11.27
N SER A 459 -48.56 -25.13 9.98
CA SER A 459 -47.77 -24.63 8.85
C SER A 459 -47.58 -23.11 8.91
N THR A 460 -48.63 -22.35 9.21
CA THR A 460 -48.60 -20.89 9.30
C THR A 460 -47.70 -20.43 10.45
N VAL A 461 -47.83 -21.07 11.63
CA VAL A 461 -46.99 -20.76 12.81
C VAL A 461 -45.52 -21.08 12.52
N PHE A 462 -45.24 -22.23 11.89
CA PHE A 462 -43.88 -22.65 11.52
C PHE A 462 -43.22 -21.67 10.53
N ILE A 463 -43.95 -21.20 9.52
CA ILE A 463 -43.46 -20.18 8.58
C ILE A 463 -43.16 -18.86 9.31
N TYR A 464 -44.07 -18.38 10.16
CA TYR A 464 -43.84 -17.18 10.97
C TYR A 464 -42.62 -17.32 11.88
N SER A 465 -42.44 -18.45 12.57
CA SER A 465 -41.28 -18.72 13.41
C SER A 465 -39.96 -18.71 12.62
N ILE A 466 -39.93 -19.32 11.43
CA ILE A 466 -38.75 -19.31 10.55
C ILE A 466 -38.44 -17.90 10.04
N SER A 467 -39.46 -17.15 9.59
CA SER A 467 -39.29 -15.76 9.17
C SER A 467 -38.75 -14.87 10.29
N LEU A 468 -39.23 -15.05 11.52
CA LEU A 468 -38.74 -14.30 12.68
C LEU A 468 -37.31 -14.68 13.05
N LEU A 469 -36.96 -15.97 13.03
CA LEU A 469 -35.60 -16.47 13.22
C LEU A 469 -34.62 -15.96 12.16
N PHE A 470 -35.03 -15.94 10.89
CA PHE A 470 -34.21 -15.43 9.79
C PHE A 470 -34.01 -13.91 9.88
N PHE A 471 -35.05 -13.16 10.28
CA PHE A 471 -34.95 -11.72 10.56
C PHE A 471 -34.03 -11.43 11.75
N TYR A 472 -34.11 -12.23 12.83
CA TYR A 472 -33.22 -12.11 13.99
C TYR A 472 -31.77 -12.48 13.64
N TYR A 473 -31.56 -13.50 12.80
CA TYR A 473 -30.25 -13.87 12.27
C TYR A 473 -29.64 -12.77 11.40
N LEU A 474 -30.43 -12.10 10.55
CA LEU A 474 -29.99 -10.94 9.76
C LEU A 474 -29.64 -9.73 10.64
N LEU A 475 -30.41 -9.47 11.70
CA LEU A 475 -30.09 -8.43 12.69
C LEU A 475 -28.81 -8.73 13.47
N LEU A 476 -28.58 -9.98 13.87
CA LEU A 476 -27.33 -10.41 14.51
C LEU A 476 -26.13 -10.34 13.55
N SER A 477 -26.31 -10.77 12.29
CA SER A 477 -25.28 -10.73 11.26
C SER A 477 -24.85 -9.30 10.92
N SER A 478 -25.81 -8.36 10.86
CA SER A 478 -25.51 -6.94 10.68
C SER A 478 -24.91 -6.30 11.93
N SER A 479 -25.35 -6.69 13.13
CA SER A 479 -24.74 -6.23 14.40
C SER A 479 -23.27 -6.66 14.52
N LEU A 480 -22.92 -7.86 14.03
CA LEU A 480 -21.54 -8.37 14.00
C LEU A 480 -20.63 -7.64 12.98
N LEU A 481 -21.19 -6.88 12.03
CA LEU A 481 -20.44 -6.11 11.03
C LEU A 481 -20.12 -4.67 11.46
N TYR A 482 -20.71 -4.18 12.56
CA TYR A 482 -20.43 -2.84 13.10
C TYR A 482 -19.66 -2.92 14.41
N SER A 483 -18.39 -2.49 14.41
CA SER A 483 -17.50 -2.51 15.58
C SER A 483 -17.81 -1.44 16.65
N THR A 484 -19.06 -1.00 16.76
CA THR A 484 -19.54 -0.04 17.77
C THR A 484 -20.89 -0.50 18.35
N PRO A 485 -21.02 -0.62 19.69
CA PRO A 485 -22.24 -1.11 20.30
C PRO A 485 -23.35 -0.05 20.27
N ILE A 486 -24.39 -0.29 19.48
CA ILE A 486 -25.63 0.51 19.50
C ILE A 486 -26.51 0.01 20.67
N PRO A 487 -26.84 0.85 21.67
CA PRO A 487 -27.64 0.43 22.82
C PRO A 487 -29.12 0.30 22.46
N ILE A 488 -29.57 -0.91 22.13
CA ILE A 488 -30.99 -1.18 21.87
C ILE A 488 -31.76 -1.30 23.19
N HIS A 489 -32.43 -0.24 23.63
CA HIS A 489 -33.36 -0.27 24.75
C HIS A 489 -34.66 -1.00 24.38
N LEU A 490 -34.73 -2.32 24.62
CA LEU A 490 -36.03 -3.00 24.75
C LEU A 490 -36.61 -2.74 26.15
N SER A 491 -37.89 -2.39 26.20
CA SER A 491 -38.66 -2.31 27.44
C SER A 491 -39.05 -3.70 27.94
N ALA A 492 -39.24 -3.85 29.26
CA ALA A 492 -39.35 -5.15 29.94
C ALA A 492 -40.65 -5.95 29.67
N PHE A 493 -41.44 -5.61 28.65
CA PHE A 493 -42.74 -6.22 28.37
C PHE A 493 -42.67 -7.56 27.62
N THR A 494 -41.52 -7.90 27.02
CA THR A 494 -41.39 -9.09 26.16
C THR A 494 -41.06 -10.40 26.91
N PHE A 495 -40.51 -10.34 28.11
CA PHE A 495 -40.04 -11.53 28.83
C PHE A 495 -41.16 -12.35 29.51
N SER A 496 -42.22 -11.71 30.00
CA SER A 496 -43.31 -12.38 30.72
C SER A 496 -44.09 -13.38 29.84
N SER A 497 -44.19 -13.12 28.54
CA SER A 497 -44.98 -13.92 27.60
C SER A 497 -44.38 -15.29 27.30
N LEU A 498 -43.06 -15.44 27.39
CA LEU A 498 -42.39 -16.70 27.03
C LEU A 498 -42.49 -17.76 28.14
N PHE A 499 -42.51 -17.33 29.41
CA PHE A 499 -42.45 -18.23 30.56
C PHE A 499 -43.77 -18.98 30.79
N LEU A 500 -44.91 -18.35 30.48
CA LEU A 500 -46.25 -18.94 30.61
C LEU A 500 -46.55 -20.05 29.58
N ALA A 501 -45.81 -20.09 28.46
CA ALA A 501 -46.03 -21.05 27.38
C ALA A 501 -45.44 -22.45 27.66
N PHE A 502 -44.45 -22.56 28.54
CA PHE A 502 -43.77 -23.84 28.85
C PHE A 502 -44.37 -24.60 30.04
N SER A 503 -45.17 -23.95 30.89
CA SER A 503 -45.70 -24.53 32.13
C SER A 503 -47.01 -25.33 31.98
N SER A 504 -47.55 -25.48 30.77
CA SER A 504 -48.91 -25.96 30.50
C SER A 504 -49.02 -27.31 29.77
N LEU A 505 -47.91 -28.00 29.49
CA LEU A 505 -47.88 -29.28 28.75
C LEU A 505 -47.21 -30.41 29.55
N SER A 506 -47.97 -31.12 30.40
CA SER A 506 -47.53 -32.37 31.05
C SER A 506 -48.66 -33.22 31.64
N PHE A 507 -49.09 -34.28 30.93
CA PHE A 507 -49.82 -35.46 31.44
C PHE A 507 -49.47 -36.65 30.51
N SER A 508 -48.69 -37.66 30.95
CA SER A 508 -49.11 -38.93 31.58
C SER A 508 -49.35 -40.09 30.59
N SER A 509 -48.35 -40.98 30.38
CA SER A 509 -48.22 -42.36 30.97
C SER A 509 -48.92 -43.49 30.14
N PRO A 510 -48.62 -44.82 30.28
CA PRO A 510 -48.01 -45.52 31.44
C PRO A 510 -47.00 -46.71 31.22
N ALA A 511 -46.16 -46.95 32.26
CA ALA A 511 -45.59 -48.24 32.75
C ALA A 511 -44.63 -49.09 31.86
N LYS A 512 -43.59 -49.79 32.38
CA LYS A 512 -43.51 -50.65 33.60
C LYS A 512 -42.09 -50.85 34.22
N LYS A 513 -42.05 -50.85 35.56
CA LYS A 513 -41.33 -51.75 36.53
C LYS A 513 -39.80 -51.69 36.82
N HIS A 514 -39.53 -51.92 38.12
CA HIS A 514 -38.29 -52.21 38.90
C HIS A 514 -37.19 -51.11 38.96
N GLN A 515 -36.75 -50.56 40.11
CA GLN A 515 -36.36 -51.05 41.46
C GLN A 515 -34.86 -51.41 41.51
N GLN A 516 -33.98 -50.69 42.23
CA GLN A 516 -33.83 -50.77 43.69
C GLN A 516 -33.07 -49.57 44.35
N ARG A 517 -33.50 -49.20 45.58
CA ARG A 517 -32.74 -48.75 46.79
C ARG A 517 -31.18 -48.85 46.74
N ARG A 518 -30.33 -48.00 47.35
CA ARG A 518 -30.23 -47.31 48.70
C ARG A 518 -28.95 -46.38 48.67
N ARG A 519 -28.52 -45.49 49.62
CA ARG A 519 -28.97 -44.82 50.88
C ARG A 519 -28.01 -43.62 51.23
N THR A 520 -28.41 -42.68 52.12
CA THR A 520 -27.69 -41.90 53.20
C THR A 520 -26.15 -41.95 53.36
N ASP A 521 -25.40 -40.97 53.93
CA ASP A 521 -25.73 -39.69 54.63
C ASP A 521 -24.49 -38.75 54.86
N LEU A 522 -24.77 -37.45 55.12
CA LEU A 522 -24.13 -36.48 56.07
C LEU A 522 -22.67 -35.90 55.99
N HIS A 523 -22.62 -34.65 56.50
CA HIS A 523 -21.56 -33.87 57.19
C HIS A 523 -20.57 -32.89 56.48
N ASP A 524 -20.77 -31.61 56.87
CA ASP A 524 -19.83 -30.52 57.23
C ASP A 524 -19.12 -29.55 56.25
N SER A 525 -19.10 -28.30 56.73
CA SER A 525 -18.47 -27.05 56.28
C SER A 525 -18.36 -26.16 57.55
N PRO A 526 -17.39 -25.23 57.75
CA PRO A 526 -17.14 -24.03 56.90
C PRO A 526 -15.63 -23.64 56.81
N GLY A 527 -15.15 -22.50 56.25
CA GLY A 527 -15.75 -21.46 55.41
C GLY A 527 -15.17 -20.04 55.62
N PHE A 528 -15.30 -19.14 54.62
CA PHE A 528 -15.00 -17.67 54.66
C PHE A 528 -13.52 -17.23 54.86
N SER A 529 -13.04 -16.03 54.51
CA SER A 529 -13.57 -14.80 53.83
C SER A 529 -12.44 -14.19 52.95
N ARG A 530 -12.56 -13.30 51.94
CA ARG A 530 -13.55 -12.30 51.44
C ARG A 530 -13.47 -10.86 52.02
N ARG A 531 -12.66 -9.98 51.40
CA ARG A 531 -12.82 -8.52 51.09
C ARG A 531 -11.46 -7.86 50.73
N TYR A 532 -11.27 -6.62 50.25
CA TYR A 532 -11.88 -5.73 49.21
C TYR A 532 -11.43 -4.26 49.50
N ILE A 533 -11.26 -3.42 48.46
CA ILE A 533 -11.48 -1.93 48.42
C ILE A 533 -10.30 -0.92 48.68
N LYS A 534 -9.82 -0.35 47.56
CA LYS A 534 -9.56 1.08 47.18
C LYS A 534 -8.39 1.98 47.70
N THR A 535 -8.06 2.91 46.77
CA THR A 535 -7.71 4.35 46.88
C THR A 535 -6.23 4.84 46.80
N SER A 536 -6.09 6.05 46.24
CA SER A 536 -4.88 6.78 45.77
C SER A 536 -4.85 8.20 46.40
N PRO A 537 -4.04 9.22 45.98
CA PRO A 537 -2.68 9.30 45.35
C PRO A 537 -1.74 10.34 46.07
N CYS A 538 -0.72 10.89 45.37
CA CYS A 538 -0.14 12.27 45.50
C CYS A 538 1.32 12.50 46.02
N CYS A 539 2.20 12.97 45.11
CA CYS A 539 2.94 14.25 45.16
C CYS A 539 4.35 14.48 45.80
N LEU A 540 5.32 14.80 44.91
CA LEU A 540 6.32 15.91 44.98
C LEU A 540 7.56 15.77 45.96
N PRO A 541 8.50 16.74 46.04
CA PRO A 541 9.63 16.88 45.08
C PRO A 541 11.01 17.26 45.70
N ARG A 542 12.08 17.38 44.88
CA ARG A 542 13.17 18.37 45.12
C ARG A 542 14.05 18.67 43.89
N CYS A 543 14.80 19.77 43.95
CA CYS A 543 15.58 20.35 42.85
C CYS A 543 17.04 20.60 43.26
N GLN A 544 17.94 20.73 42.28
CA GLN A 544 19.04 21.71 42.29
C GLN A 544 19.55 21.97 40.86
N ALA A 545 20.29 23.07 40.65
CA ALA A 545 20.65 23.56 39.32
C ALA A 545 21.99 24.31 39.33
N ALA A 546 22.69 24.31 38.18
CA ALA A 546 23.77 25.27 37.88
C ALA A 546 23.97 25.40 36.35
N SER A 547 24.32 26.61 35.93
CA SER A 547 24.89 27.02 34.64
C SER A 547 26.12 27.92 34.96
N PRO A 548 26.92 28.50 34.03
CA PRO A 548 26.71 28.71 32.58
C PRO A 548 27.91 28.37 31.67
N SER A 549 27.81 28.74 30.39
CA SER A 549 28.91 28.77 29.40
C SER A 549 29.77 30.05 29.53
N PRO A 550 30.89 30.16 28.78
CA PRO A 550 30.88 31.16 27.69
C PRO A 550 31.77 30.89 26.43
N SER A 551 31.20 31.20 25.25
CA SER A 551 31.79 31.96 24.11
C SER A 551 33.08 31.57 23.33
N LEU A 552 33.09 31.99 22.04
CA LEU A 552 34.24 32.36 21.17
C LEU A 552 35.19 31.22 20.71
N VAL A 553 35.53 31.02 19.42
CA VAL A 553 36.19 31.93 18.44
C VAL A 553 35.95 31.44 16.99
N VAL A 554 36.05 32.32 15.99
CA VAL A 554 36.20 31.98 14.54
C VAL A 554 37.49 32.59 13.99
N PRO A 555 38.26 31.86 13.18
CA PRO A 555 39.03 32.46 12.08
C PRO A 555 38.83 31.74 10.71
N PRO A 556 39.20 32.37 9.57
CA PRO A 556 38.81 31.91 8.22
C PRO A 556 40.02 31.62 7.29
N LEU A 557 39.74 31.55 5.98
CA LEU A 557 40.66 31.60 4.81
C LEU A 557 41.30 30.26 4.35
N LEU A 558 41.79 30.09 3.10
CA LEU A 558 41.38 30.58 1.75
C LEU A 558 42.30 29.86 0.72
N ALA A 559 41.76 29.04 -0.20
CA ALA A 559 42.58 28.49 -1.30
C ALA A 559 41.77 28.08 -2.56
N ALA A 560 41.55 29.02 -3.49
CA ALA A 560 41.08 28.66 -4.83
C ALA A 560 42.28 28.33 -5.75
N ARG A 561 42.35 27.11 -6.31
CA ARG A 561 43.34 26.76 -7.35
C ARG A 561 42.73 26.72 -8.74
N ARG A 562 43.05 27.73 -9.56
CA ARG A 562 42.75 27.77 -11.00
C ARG A 562 43.69 26.84 -11.78
N GLY A 563 43.20 25.71 -12.27
CA GLY A 563 43.88 24.93 -13.30
C GLY A 563 43.62 25.52 -14.70
N LYS A 564 44.61 26.18 -15.30
CA LYS A 564 44.59 26.54 -16.74
C LYS A 564 45.47 25.54 -17.52
N THR A 565 44.85 24.61 -18.24
CA THR A 565 45.54 23.86 -19.31
C THR A 565 45.37 24.60 -20.64
N ARG A 566 46.45 24.63 -21.43
CA ARG A 566 46.60 25.47 -22.63
C ARG A 566 46.75 24.57 -23.85
N LEU A 567 45.71 24.44 -24.66
CA LEU A 567 45.78 23.62 -25.88
C LEU A 567 46.78 24.22 -26.88
N SER A 568 47.75 23.40 -27.27
CA SER A 568 48.75 23.72 -28.30
C SER A 568 48.25 23.34 -29.69
N ARG A 569 48.55 24.19 -30.68
CA ARG A 569 48.19 23.99 -32.09
C ARG A 569 49.46 23.66 -32.88
N ASN A 570 49.44 22.56 -33.64
CA ASN A 570 50.21 22.29 -34.87
C ASN A 570 49.78 20.90 -35.40
N GLN A 571 49.19 20.80 -36.60
CA GLN A 571 49.77 20.89 -37.96
C GLN A 571 50.40 19.58 -38.44
N LEU A 572 49.76 18.96 -39.44
CA LEU A 572 50.37 18.38 -40.65
C LEU A 572 49.27 18.04 -41.68
N THR A 573 49.64 17.74 -42.93
CA THR A 573 48.75 17.81 -44.12
C THR A 573 48.78 16.50 -44.97
N PRO A 574 48.46 16.42 -46.30
CA PRO A 574 47.11 15.94 -46.70
C PRO A 574 47.02 14.89 -47.85
N ASN A 575 45.84 14.23 -47.95
CA ASN A 575 45.26 13.60 -49.17
C ASN A 575 45.98 12.34 -49.75
N PRO A 576 45.44 11.61 -50.77
CA PRO A 576 44.23 11.85 -51.61
C PRO A 576 43.26 10.65 -51.82
N ALA A 577 42.29 10.85 -52.74
CA ALA A 577 41.36 9.90 -53.38
C ALA A 577 40.10 9.48 -52.57
N ILE A 578 38.93 9.16 -53.15
CA ILE A 578 38.52 8.95 -54.57
C ILE A 578 37.42 9.95 -55.00
N ALA A 579 37.20 10.11 -56.31
CA ALA A 579 36.30 11.11 -56.93
C ALA A 579 34.79 10.72 -57.00
N THR A 580 33.98 11.70 -57.43
CA THR A 580 32.52 11.68 -57.59
C THR A 580 32.01 11.00 -58.86
N GLU A 581 30.77 10.49 -58.83
CA GLU A 581 29.90 10.43 -60.02
C GLU A 581 28.46 10.84 -59.63
N GLU A 582 27.81 11.69 -60.45
CA GLU A 582 26.42 12.11 -60.24
C GLU A 582 25.43 11.17 -60.94
N ARG A 583 24.31 10.84 -60.28
CA ARG A 583 23.09 10.41 -60.99
C ARG A 583 21.84 11.08 -60.48
N LYS A 584 21.17 11.80 -61.39
CA LYS A 584 19.79 12.29 -61.26
C LYS A 584 18.85 11.10 -61.03
N ASN A 585 17.85 11.27 -60.17
CA ASN A 585 16.62 10.47 -60.23
C ASN A 585 15.42 11.26 -59.69
N SER A 586 14.28 11.06 -60.31
CA SER A 586 13.02 11.77 -60.05
C SER A 586 12.32 11.27 -58.78
N PRO A 587 11.44 12.07 -58.13
CA PRO A 587 10.60 11.57 -57.06
C PRO A 587 9.60 10.50 -57.57
N PRO A 588 9.34 9.43 -56.79
CA PRO A 588 8.35 8.41 -57.15
C PRO A 588 6.90 8.93 -56.99
N PRO A 589 5.93 8.34 -57.70
CA PRO A 589 4.55 8.85 -57.76
C PRO A 589 3.77 8.65 -56.45
N GLU A 590 2.83 9.56 -56.22
CA GLU A 590 1.96 9.61 -55.06
C GLU A 590 0.98 8.42 -55.01
N ARG A 591 1.25 7.45 -54.12
CA ARG A 591 0.28 6.37 -53.84
C ARG A 591 -0.83 6.88 -52.93
N THR A 592 -2.03 7.03 -53.49
CA THR A 592 -3.27 7.28 -52.77
C THR A 592 -3.49 6.24 -51.67
N ARG A 593 -3.57 6.69 -50.42
CA ARG A 593 -3.93 5.82 -49.29
C ARG A 593 -5.44 5.55 -49.33
N PRO A 594 -5.91 4.30 -49.21
CA PRO A 594 -7.33 4.05 -48.95
C PRO A 594 -7.72 4.69 -47.62
N ARG A 595 -8.96 5.21 -47.53
CA ARG A 595 -9.50 5.71 -46.25
C ARG A 595 -9.61 4.53 -45.27
N PRO A 596 -9.33 4.73 -43.97
CA PRO A 596 -9.65 3.72 -42.97
C PRO A 596 -11.18 3.49 -42.97
N PRO A 597 -11.65 2.25 -42.76
CA PRO A 597 -13.08 1.98 -42.64
C PRO A 597 -13.66 2.72 -41.43
N GLN A 598 -14.89 3.22 -41.55
CA GLN A 598 -15.63 3.75 -40.40
C GLN A 598 -15.97 2.57 -39.47
N VAL A 599 -15.22 2.46 -38.38
CA VAL A 599 -15.56 1.54 -37.29
C VAL A 599 -16.82 2.09 -36.60
N SER A 600 -17.95 1.43 -36.83
CA SER A 600 -19.15 1.66 -36.04
C SER A 600 -18.87 1.31 -34.58
N LEU A 601 -19.21 2.21 -33.65
CA LEU A 601 -19.05 1.99 -32.22
C LEU A 601 -20.07 0.97 -31.71
N ALA A 602 -19.71 -0.32 -31.78
CA ALA A 602 -20.40 -1.35 -31.02
C ALA A 602 -20.27 -1.06 -29.51
N PRO A 603 -21.35 -1.17 -28.72
CA PRO A 603 -21.31 -0.85 -27.30
C PRO A 603 -20.43 -1.82 -26.50
N LEU A 604 -19.81 -1.31 -25.44
CA LEU A 604 -18.87 -2.01 -24.56
C LEU A 604 -19.49 -3.24 -23.85
N PRO A 605 -18.68 -4.19 -23.35
CA PRO A 605 -19.14 -5.50 -22.84
C PRO A 605 -20.14 -5.51 -21.67
N GLN A 606 -20.41 -4.36 -21.05
CA GLN A 606 -21.36 -4.23 -19.94
C GLN A 606 -22.78 -4.68 -20.30
N THR A 607 -23.18 -4.55 -21.57
CA THR A 607 -24.48 -5.04 -22.06
C THR A 607 -24.61 -6.55 -22.02
N LEU A 608 -23.52 -7.30 -22.19
CA LEU A 608 -23.54 -8.76 -22.24
C LEU A 608 -23.87 -9.35 -20.85
N HIS A 609 -23.21 -8.86 -19.79
CA HIS A 609 -23.53 -9.28 -18.42
C HIS A 609 -24.96 -8.93 -18.02
N LEU A 610 -25.47 -7.76 -18.43
CA LEU A 610 -26.87 -7.38 -18.23
C LEU A 610 -27.85 -8.32 -18.94
N GLN A 611 -27.55 -8.71 -20.18
CA GLN A 611 -28.35 -9.72 -20.90
C GLN A 611 -28.28 -11.10 -20.24
N THR A 612 -27.11 -11.55 -19.78
CA THR A 612 -26.96 -12.82 -19.04
C THR A 612 -27.76 -12.81 -17.74
N ALA A 613 -27.71 -11.71 -16.97
CA ALA A 613 -28.49 -11.55 -15.74
C ALA A 613 -30.01 -11.55 -16.01
N VAL A 614 -30.47 -10.85 -17.05
CA VAL A 614 -31.89 -10.86 -17.47
C VAL A 614 -32.33 -12.24 -17.95
N MET A 615 -31.47 -13.01 -18.62
CA MET A 615 -31.79 -14.40 -19.00
C MET A 615 -31.83 -15.33 -17.79
N ALA A 616 -30.94 -15.16 -16.80
CA ALA A 616 -30.98 -15.91 -15.55
C ALA A 616 -32.26 -15.61 -14.74
N LEU A 617 -32.63 -14.33 -14.61
CA LEU A 617 -33.87 -13.91 -13.95
C LEU A 617 -35.12 -14.43 -14.67
N LYS A 618 -35.15 -14.40 -16.01
CA LYS A 618 -36.26 -15.00 -16.80
C LYS A 618 -36.35 -16.52 -16.62
N ARG A 619 -35.20 -17.20 -16.47
CA ARG A 619 -35.15 -18.65 -16.21
C ARG A 619 -35.67 -18.98 -14.80
N ILE A 620 -35.22 -18.26 -13.78
CA ILE A 620 -35.70 -18.39 -12.40
C ILE A 620 -37.21 -18.11 -12.33
N ASN A 621 -37.69 -17.05 -13.00
CA ASN A 621 -39.13 -16.75 -13.04
C ASN A 621 -39.95 -17.85 -13.74
N LYS A 622 -39.40 -18.48 -14.78
CA LYS A 622 -40.04 -19.65 -15.40
C LYS A 622 -40.09 -20.84 -14.43
N GLU A 623 -38.97 -21.17 -13.80
CA GLU A 623 -38.88 -22.29 -12.84
C GLU A 623 -39.80 -22.07 -11.61
N LEU A 624 -40.07 -20.82 -11.20
CA LEU A 624 -41.07 -20.46 -10.19
C LEU A 624 -42.52 -20.54 -10.71
N THR A 625 -42.76 -20.18 -11.98
CA THR A 625 -44.07 -20.29 -12.64
C THR A 625 -44.47 -21.77 -12.81
N ASP A 626 -43.53 -22.61 -13.24
CA ASP A 626 -43.72 -24.06 -13.39
C ASP A 626 -43.96 -24.76 -12.03
N LEU A 627 -43.56 -24.13 -10.91
CA LEU A 627 -43.88 -24.54 -9.53
C LEU A 627 -45.20 -23.97 -8.99
N GLY A 628 -46.05 -23.38 -9.84
CA GLY A 628 -47.39 -22.93 -9.49
C GLY A 628 -47.44 -21.69 -8.58
N ARG A 629 -46.36 -20.90 -8.53
CA ARG A 629 -46.29 -19.65 -7.74
C ARG A 629 -45.98 -18.46 -8.64
N SER A 630 -47.04 -17.87 -9.20
CA SER A 630 -46.93 -16.55 -9.81
C SER A 630 -46.68 -15.48 -8.74
N VAL A 631 -45.76 -14.57 -9.06
CA VAL A 631 -45.64 -13.25 -8.43
C VAL A 631 -45.90 -12.23 -9.54
N SER A 632 -46.55 -11.12 -9.21
CA SER A 632 -46.78 -10.03 -10.18
C SER A 632 -45.45 -9.45 -10.69
N PRO A 633 -45.40 -8.94 -11.94
CA PRO A 633 -44.16 -8.51 -12.59
C PRO A 633 -43.45 -7.33 -11.90
#